data_AF-A0A8D8UP99-F1
#
_entry.id   AF-A0A8D8UP99-F1
#
_cell.length_a   1.000
_cell.length_b   1.000
_cell.length_c   1.000
_cell.angle_alpha   90.00
_cell.angle_beta   90.00
_cell.angle_gamma   90.00
#
_symmetry.space_group_name_H-M   'P 1'
#
loop_
_entity.id
_entity.type
_entity.pdbx_description
1 polymer ?
#
loop_
_entity_poly.entity_id
_entity_poly.type
_entity_poly.pdbx_seq_one_letter_code
_entity_poly.pdbx_strand_id
1 'polypeptide(L)'
;MSFSLSSSCHVLISTTLILLVVLSTGCRISEYGCRNHRCVRLDQYCNGRDDCGDKSDEPKHCTVCNRTFYGEVDNTYQIQLNKPREQKLPFLCHLTFTANGHVFGDIVQGKWCLAAIAVETSTTAIVTSARSNLPTTLACTLVTSPASTAFDRKSCPSANTL
;
A
#
# COMPACT_ATOMS: atom_id res chain seq x y z
N MET A 1 -6.72 -13.88 -51.77
CA MET A 1 -7.29 -14.95 -50.93
C MET A 1 -8.08 -14.27 -49.83
N SER A 2 -9.40 -14.16 -49.99
CA SER A 2 -10.28 -13.43 -49.07
C SER A 2 -10.91 -14.42 -48.10
N PHE A 3 -10.40 -14.50 -46.87
CA PHE A 3 -10.99 -15.33 -45.83
C PHE A 3 -12.28 -14.67 -45.36
N SER A 4 -13.43 -15.17 -45.82
CA SER A 4 -14.73 -14.81 -45.25
C SER A 4 -14.82 -15.43 -43.86
N LEU A 5 -14.56 -14.66 -42.81
CA LEU A 5 -14.86 -15.11 -41.45
C LEU A 5 -16.38 -15.19 -41.29
N SER A 6 -16.89 -16.40 -41.03
CA SER A 6 -18.31 -16.65 -40.74
C SER A 6 -18.80 -15.73 -39.62
N SER A 7 -20.04 -15.20 -39.71
CA SER A 7 -20.66 -14.34 -38.69
C SER A 7 -20.59 -14.95 -37.28
N SER A 8 -20.57 -16.28 -37.18
CA SER A 8 -20.40 -17.01 -35.92
C SER A 8 -19.03 -16.79 -35.26
N CYS A 9 -17.98 -16.52 -36.04
CA CYS A 9 -16.61 -16.30 -35.55
C CYS A 9 -16.45 -14.91 -34.91
N HIS A 10 -17.08 -13.87 -35.47
CA HIS A 10 -17.11 -12.53 -34.89
C HIS A 10 -17.84 -12.48 -33.54
N VAL A 11 -18.93 -13.24 -33.40
CA VAL A 11 -19.68 -13.33 -32.14
C VAL A 11 -18.83 -14.00 -31.06
N LEU A 12 -18.12 -15.09 -31.38
CA LEU A 12 -17.23 -15.77 -30.42
C LEU A 12 -16.04 -14.90 -30.00
N ILE A 13 -15.45 -14.14 -30.91
CA ILE A 13 -14.38 -13.17 -30.58
C ILE A 13 -14.92 -12.05 -29.69
N SER A 14 -16.13 -11.56 -29.95
CA SER A 14 -16.76 -10.52 -29.14
C SER A 14 -17.15 -11.02 -27.75
N THR A 15 -17.73 -12.21 -27.62
CA THR A 15 -18.11 -12.77 -26.30
C THR A 15 -16.90 -13.19 -25.49
N THR A 16 -15.84 -13.70 -26.12
CA THR A 16 -14.56 -13.97 -25.43
C THR A 16 -13.84 -12.69 -25.03
N LEU A 17 -13.87 -11.64 -25.85
CA LEU A 17 -13.35 -10.32 -25.47
C LEU A 17 -14.16 -9.69 -24.33
N ILE A 18 -15.49 -9.79 -24.36
CA ILE A 18 -16.38 -9.35 -23.27
C ILE A 18 -16.09 -10.16 -22.00
N LEU A 19 -15.91 -11.47 -22.10
CA LEU A 19 -15.52 -12.31 -20.96
C LEU A 19 -14.15 -11.91 -20.40
N LEU A 20 -13.16 -11.66 -21.27
CA LEU A 20 -11.82 -11.15 -20.89
C LEU A 20 -11.90 -9.77 -20.21
N VAL A 21 -12.80 -8.90 -20.64
CA VAL A 21 -13.04 -7.58 -20.04
C VAL A 21 -13.78 -7.68 -18.69
N VAL A 22 -14.67 -8.66 -18.51
CA VAL A 22 -15.38 -8.88 -17.25
C VAL A 22 -14.48 -9.55 -16.19
N LEU A 23 -13.44 -10.27 -16.60
CA LEU A 23 -12.48 -10.92 -15.69
C LEU A 23 -11.47 -9.95 -15.04
N SER A 24 -11.40 -8.69 -15.47
CA SER A 24 -10.44 -7.69 -14.96
C SER A 24 -11.00 -6.73 -13.91
N THR A 25 -12.18 -7.02 -13.32
CA THR A 25 -12.86 -6.15 -12.33
C THR A 25 -12.24 -6.17 -10.92
N GLY A 26 -10.96 -6.51 -10.79
CA GLY A 26 -10.24 -6.50 -9.52
C GLY A 26 -9.37 -5.25 -9.38
N CYS A 27 -9.29 -4.68 -8.18
CA CYS A 27 -8.30 -3.65 -7.87
C CYS A 27 -6.89 -4.23 -7.92
N ARG A 28 -5.90 -3.36 -8.18
CA ARG A 28 -4.50 -3.75 -8.11
C ARG A 28 -4.12 -4.14 -6.69
N ILE A 29 -3.03 -4.92 -6.55
CA ILE A 29 -2.50 -5.31 -5.25
C ILE A 29 -1.98 -4.10 -4.43
N SER A 30 -1.63 -3.01 -5.10
CA SER A 30 -1.23 -1.70 -4.58
C SER A 30 -2.44 -0.79 -4.25
N GLU A 31 -3.66 -1.27 -4.44
CA GLU A 31 -4.90 -0.51 -4.30
C GLU A 31 -5.85 -1.16 -3.28
N TYR A 32 -6.69 -0.33 -2.67
CA TYR A 32 -7.77 -0.71 -1.79
C TYR A 32 -9.11 -0.64 -2.54
N GLY A 33 -9.88 -1.72 -2.44
CA GLY A 33 -11.23 -1.78 -3.01
C GLY A 33 -12.26 -1.12 -2.11
N CYS A 34 -12.86 -0.04 -2.59
CA CYS A 34 -14.01 0.63 -1.99
C CYS A 34 -15.28 -0.22 -2.08
N ARG A 35 -16.30 0.10 -1.27
CA ARG A 35 -17.59 -0.60 -1.30
C ARG A 35 -18.37 -0.33 -2.58
N ASN A 36 -18.19 0.84 -3.19
CA ASN A 36 -18.73 1.20 -4.50
C ASN A 36 -17.96 0.60 -5.69
N HIS A 37 -17.09 -0.40 -5.48
CA HIS A 37 -16.24 -1.03 -6.51
C HIS A 37 -15.21 -0.11 -7.16
N ARG A 38 -14.94 1.07 -6.57
CA ARG A 38 -13.82 1.91 -6.94
C ARG A 38 -12.53 1.40 -6.31
N CYS A 39 -11.40 1.69 -6.94
CA CYS A 39 -10.08 1.43 -6.39
C CYS A 39 -9.41 2.75 -6.02
N VAL A 40 -8.87 2.81 -4.80
CA VAL A 40 -8.05 3.93 -4.30
C VAL A 40 -6.68 3.38 -3.93
N ARG A 41 -5.64 4.21 -3.89
CA ARG A 41 -4.30 3.70 -3.58
C ARG A 41 -4.20 3.26 -2.11
N LEU A 42 -3.35 2.28 -1.80
CA LEU A 42 -3.21 1.80 -0.43
C LEU A 42 -2.76 2.89 0.56
N ASP A 43 -1.99 3.89 0.11
CA ASP A 43 -1.57 5.06 0.89
C ASP A 43 -2.71 6.08 1.11
N GLN A 44 -3.81 5.97 0.37
CA GLN A 44 -5.01 6.78 0.56
C GLN A 44 -5.96 6.20 1.61
N TYR A 45 -5.83 4.93 1.95
CA TYR A 45 -6.64 4.33 3.00
C TYR A 45 -6.29 4.94 4.37
N CYS A 46 -7.28 5.43 5.11
CA CYS A 46 -7.11 6.04 6.43
C CYS A 46 -6.18 7.27 6.43
N ASN A 47 -6.24 8.09 5.39
CA ASN A 47 -5.54 9.37 5.28
C ASN A 47 -6.37 10.57 5.77
N GLY A 48 -7.62 10.34 6.21
CA GLY A 48 -8.55 11.37 6.68
C GLY A 48 -9.36 12.05 5.56
N ARG A 49 -9.31 11.55 4.33
CA ARG A 49 -10.04 12.08 3.16
C ARG A 49 -10.93 11.00 2.57
N ASP A 50 -12.10 11.41 2.06
CA ASP A 50 -13.02 10.51 1.37
C ASP A 50 -12.59 10.36 -0.09
N ASP A 51 -11.66 9.44 -0.37
CA ASP A 51 -11.18 9.15 -1.72
C ASP A 51 -12.12 8.17 -2.45
N CYS A 52 -12.83 7.31 -1.70
CA CYS A 52 -13.84 6.41 -2.28
C CYS A 52 -15.10 7.14 -2.76
N GLY A 53 -15.51 8.23 -2.09
CA GLY A 53 -16.77 8.96 -2.28
C GLY A 53 -17.95 8.38 -1.49
N ASP A 54 -17.75 7.26 -0.81
CA ASP A 54 -18.68 6.61 0.10
C ASP A 54 -18.10 6.41 1.51
N LYS A 55 -16.91 6.98 1.78
CA LYS A 55 -16.12 6.86 3.03
C LYS A 55 -15.76 5.43 3.42
N SER A 56 -15.75 4.48 2.48
CA SER A 56 -15.37 3.09 2.79
C SER A 56 -13.89 2.95 3.17
N ASP A 57 -13.06 3.89 2.72
CA ASP A 57 -11.65 4.07 3.04
C ASP A 57 -11.41 4.72 4.41
N GLU A 58 -12.41 5.38 5.01
CA GLU A 58 -12.30 6.16 6.26
C GLU A 58 -13.26 5.69 7.39
N PRO A 59 -13.20 4.42 7.84
CA PRO A 59 -14.02 3.98 8.97
C PRO A 59 -13.61 4.64 10.30
N LYS A 60 -14.54 4.73 11.27
CA LYS A 60 -14.32 5.38 12.59
C LYS A 60 -13.10 4.90 13.39
N HIS A 61 -12.65 3.67 13.14
CA HIS A 61 -11.46 3.07 13.77
C HIS A 61 -10.46 2.60 12.70
N CYS A 62 -10.26 3.40 11.65
CA CYS A 62 -9.29 3.09 10.62
C CYS A 62 -7.85 3.15 11.18
N THR A 63 -6.97 2.32 10.64
CA THR A 63 -5.54 2.36 10.91
C THR A 63 -4.78 1.87 9.69
N VAL A 64 -3.66 2.54 9.37
CA VAL A 64 -2.70 2.08 8.36
C VAL A 64 -1.76 1.00 8.91
N CYS A 65 -1.74 0.78 10.23
CA CYS A 65 -0.86 -0.17 10.90
C CYS A 65 -1.23 -1.62 10.61
N ASN A 66 -0.24 -2.51 10.71
CA ASN A 66 -0.34 -3.95 10.47
C ASN A 66 -0.82 -4.28 9.05
N ARG A 67 -0.41 -3.47 8.06
CA ARG A 67 -0.69 -3.68 6.65
C ARG A 67 0.59 -3.86 5.84
N THR A 68 0.45 -4.64 4.76
CA THR A 68 1.47 -4.81 3.72
C THR A 68 1.14 -3.89 2.54
N PHE A 69 2.10 -3.07 2.15
CA PHE A 69 2.04 -2.17 1.01
C PHE A 69 2.85 -2.75 -0.14
N TYR A 70 2.27 -2.72 -1.33
CA TYR A 70 2.92 -3.22 -2.53
C TYR A 70 3.45 -2.05 -3.36
N GLY A 71 4.75 -2.09 -3.67
CA GLY A 71 5.40 -1.11 -4.52
C GLY A 71 5.02 -1.28 -6.00
N GLU A 72 4.95 -0.17 -6.70
CA GLU A 72 4.92 -0.08 -8.17
C GLU A 72 6.04 0.86 -8.61
N VAL A 73 6.70 0.52 -9.72
CA VAL A 73 7.83 1.28 -10.26
C VAL A 73 7.48 2.75 -10.47
N ASP A 74 8.40 3.65 -10.10
CA ASP A 74 8.30 5.11 -10.25
C ASP A 74 7.18 5.77 -9.41
N ASN A 75 6.57 5.03 -8.49
CA ASN A 75 5.61 5.58 -7.53
C ASN A 75 6.25 5.93 -6.19
N THR A 76 5.72 6.99 -5.58
CA THR A 76 6.04 7.40 -4.21
C THR A 76 4.79 7.34 -3.34
N TYR A 77 4.88 6.58 -2.24
CA TYR A 77 3.80 6.38 -1.29
C TYR A 77 4.04 7.27 -0.07
N GLN A 78 3.03 8.04 0.34
CA GLN A 78 3.07 8.89 1.52
C GLN A 78 2.07 8.40 2.56
N ILE A 79 2.56 7.79 3.64
CA ILE A 79 1.71 7.15 4.65
C ILE A 79 1.70 8.01 5.90
N GLN A 80 0.51 8.50 6.25
CA GLN A 80 0.30 9.33 7.43
C GLN A 80 -0.06 8.45 8.63
N LEU A 81 0.72 8.56 9.70
CA LEU A 81 0.53 7.83 10.94
C LEU A 81 0.01 8.79 12.00
N ASN A 82 -1.29 8.64 12.31
CA ASN A 82 -1.95 9.45 13.31
C ASN A 82 -1.69 8.87 14.72
N LYS A 83 -1.41 9.76 15.69
CA LYS A 83 -1.26 9.40 17.11
C LYS A 83 -2.58 8.75 17.61
N PRO A 84 -2.56 7.52 18.13
CA PRO A 84 -3.72 6.96 18.81
C PRO A 84 -3.92 7.66 20.17
N ARG A 85 -5.16 7.65 20.66
CA ARG A 85 -5.49 8.27 21.96
C ARG A 85 -4.65 7.64 23.09
N GLU A 86 -4.12 8.49 23.96
CA GLU A 86 -3.18 8.17 25.06
C GLU A 86 -3.58 6.97 25.94
N GLN A 87 -4.86 6.62 25.99
CA GLN A 87 -5.39 5.50 26.78
C GLN A 87 -5.05 4.11 26.20
N LYS A 88 -4.35 4.03 25.06
CA LYS A 88 -4.04 2.77 24.33
C LYS A 88 -2.54 2.54 24.11
N LEU A 89 -1.71 3.02 25.04
CA LEU A 89 -0.25 2.86 25.01
C LEU A 89 0.21 1.56 25.71
N PRO A 90 1.31 0.93 25.26
CA PRO A 90 2.09 1.28 24.07
C PRO A 90 1.36 0.89 22.79
N PHE A 91 1.39 1.77 21.77
CA PHE A 91 0.92 1.37 20.44
C PHE A 91 2.10 0.79 19.65
N LEU A 92 1.88 -0.38 19.06
CA LEU A 92 2.77 -1.01 18.11
C LEU A 92 2.15 -0.88 16.71
N CYS A 93 2.88 -0.25 15.79
CA CYS A 93 2.49 -0.12 14.40
C CYS A 93 3.54 -0.79 13.53
N HIS A 94 3.21 -1.96 12.99
CA HIS A 94 4.09 -2.66 12.05
C HIS A 94 3.63 -2.41 10.62
N LEU A 95 4.52 -1.93 9.77
CA LEU A 95 4.27 -1.72 8.35
C LEU A 95 5.24 -2.59 7.56
N THR A 96 4.74 -3.24 6.52
CA THR A 96 5.57 -4.04 5.63
C THR A 96 5.42 -3.51 4.22
N PHE A 97 6.53 -3.31 3.52
CA PHE A 97 6.58 -2.88 2.13
C PHE A 97 7.18 -4.01 1.34
N THR A 98 6.51 -4.44 0.28
CA THR A 98 6.98 -5.53 -0.56
C THR A 98 6.95 -5.09 -2.02
N ALA A 99 8.02 -5.35 -2.74
CA ALA A 99 8.11 -5.16 -4.18
C ALA A 99 8.73 -6.43 -4.76
N ASN A 100 8.04 -7.11 -5.67
CA ASN A 100 8.46 -8.41 -6.19
C ASN A 100 9.39 -8.31 -7.42
N GLY A 101 9.99 -7.14 -7.68
CA GLY A 101 10.70 -6.87 -8.92
C GLY A 101 9.77 -6.67 -10.13
N HIS A 102 10.36 -6.48 -11.30
CA HIS A 102 9.70 -6.22 -12.58
C HIS A 102 8.75 -5.00 -12.54
N VAL A 103 7.44 -5.23 -12.71
CA VAL A 103 6.41 -4.18 -12.69
C VAL A 103 6.16 -3.61 -11.29
N PHE A 104 6.56 -4.34 -10.25
CA PHE A 104 6.48 -3.91 -8.85
C PHE A 104 7.76 -3.22 -8.36
N GLY A 105 8.87 -3.39 -9.10
CA GLY A 105 10.13 -2.70 -8.81
C GLY A 105 10.90 -3.19 -7.58
N ASP A 106 11.84 -2.36 -7.14
CA ASP A 106 12.55 -2.35 -5.87
C ASP A 106 11.95 -1.30 -4.94
N ILE A 107 12.29 -1.39 -3.66
CA ILE A 107 12.07 -0.30 -2.70
C ILE A 107 13.41 0.37 -2.40
N VAL A 108 13.70 1.45 -3.10
CA VAL A 108 15.04 2.09 -3.10
C VAL A 108 15.20 3.17 -2.05
N GLN A 109 14.12 3.82 -1.65
CA GLN A 109 14.18 4.94 -0.71
C GLN A 109 12.97 4.94 0.18
N GLY A 110 13.13 4.32 1.33
CA GLY A 110 12.27 4.56 2.44
C GLY A 110 12.85 5.69 3.27
N LYS A 111 12.27 6.89 3.20
CA LYS A 111 12.58 7.96 4.17
C LYS A 111 11.89 7.59 5.48
N TRP A 112 12.39 6.52 6.13
CA TRP A 112 11.82 5.94 7.33
C TRP A 112 12.64 6.25 8.58
N CYS A 113 11.91 6.40 9.68
CA CYS A 113 12.33 5.99 11.01
C CYS A 113 13.51 6.69 11.70
N LEU A 114 13.87 7.93 11.33
CA LEU A 114 14.64 8.79 12.25
C LEU A 114 13.77 9.42 13.36
N ALA A 115 12.46 9.27 13.28
CA ALA A 115 11.55 9.68 14.33
C ALA A 115 11.29 8.52 15.31
N ALA A 116 12.24 8.28 16.22
CA ALA A 116 11.84 7.97 17.58
C ALA A 116 11.22 9.25 18.16
N ILE A 117 10.02 9.62 17.69
CA ILE A 117 9.30 10.76 18.25
C ILE A 117 8.44 10.19 19.36
N ALA A 118 8.94 10.39 20.58
CA ALA A 118 8.09 10.59 21.74
C ALA A 118 6.90 11.44 21.30
N VAL A 119 5.71 10.84 21.41
CA VAL A 119 4.40 11.49 21.51
C VAL A 119 4.44 13.01 21.32
N GLU A 120 4.35 13.52 20.09
CA GLU A 120 4.04 14.95 19.89
C GLU A 120 3.51 15.33 18.50
N THR A 121 3.81 14.59 17.42
CA THR A 121 3.32 14.94 16.06
C THR A 121 2.98 13.72 15.19
N SER A 122 2.15 13.92 14.16
CA SER A 122 1.85 12.93 13.12
C SER A 122 3.10 12.60 12.31
N THR A 123 3.45 11.32 12.18
CA THR A 123 4.62 10.87 11.40
C THR A 123 4.19 10.57 9.97
N THR A 124 4.93 11.07 8.98
CA THR A 124 4.73 10.66 7.57
C THR A 124 5.89 9.78 7.15
N ALA A 125 5.56 8.62 6.60
CA ALA A 125 6.54 7.77 5.94
C ALA A 125 6.46 7.93 4.43
N ILE A 126 7.63 8.03 3.79
CA ILE A 126 7.73 8.19 2.34
C ILE A 126 8.50 7.01 1.78
N VAL A 127 7.89 6.30 0.83
CA VAL A 127 8.51 5.16 0.15
C VAL A 127 8.55 5.40 -1.33
N THR A 128 9.74 5.34 -1.91
CA THR A 128 9.93 5.39 -3.35
C THR A 128 10.27 3.99 -3.86
N SER A 129 9.49 3.53 -4.84
CA SER A 129 9.80 2.33 -5.58
C SER A 129 10.44 2.68 -6.93
N ALA A 130 11.47 1.94 -7.32
CA ALA A 130 12.17 2.13 -8.60
C ALA A 130 12.26 0.79 -9.36
N ARG A 131 12.67 0.78 -10.62
CA ARG A 131 12.76 -0.48 -11.38
C ARG A 131 13.89 -1.38 -10.86
N SER A 132 13.57 -2.62 -10.52
CA SER A 132 14.53 -3.70 -10.19
C SER A 132 13.97 -5.05 -10.58
N ASN A 133 14.84 -6.04 -10.74
CA ASN A 133 14.47 -7.43 -10.99
C ASN A 133 14.48 -8.28 -9.73
N LEU A 134 14.93 -7.74 -8.59
CA LEU A 134 14.99 -8.47 -7.33
C LEU A 134 13.77 -8.14 -6.46
N PRO A 135 13.23 -9.14 -5.74
CA PRO A 135 12.22 -8.90 -4.73
C PRO A 135 12.84 -8.24 -3.49
N THR A 136 12.21 -7.18 -3.02
CA THR A 136 12.65 -6.42 -1.85
C THR A 136 11.50 -6.29 -0.87
N THR A 137 11.76 -6.59 0.40
CA THR A 137 10.81 -6.34 1.49
C THR A 137 11.44 -5.46 2.56
N LEU A 138 10.78 -4.36 2.90
CA LEU A 138 11.17 -3.47 4.01
C LEU A 138 10.10 -3.54 5.09
N ALA A 139 10.49 -3.85 6.32
CA ALA A 139 9.62 -3.73 7.47
C ALA A 139 9.91 -2.42 8.22
N CYS A 140 8.90 -1.81 8.83
CA CYS A 140 9.05 -0.64 9.68
C CYS A 140 8.16 -0.81 10.91
N THR A 141 8.78 -0.85 12.08
CA THR A 141 8.07 -0.98 13.34
C THR A 141 8.14 0.34 14.09
N LEU A 142 6.99 0.98 14.30
CA LEU A 142 6.88 2.15 15.17
C LEU A 142 6.31 1.70 16.52
N VAL A 143 6.98 2.10 17.59
CA VAL A 143 6.53 1.91 18.96
C VAL A 143 6.37 3.29 19.57
N THR A 144 5.26 3.55 20.25
CA THR A 144 5.24 4.66 21.20
C THR A 144 5.16 4.17 22.62
N SER A 145 5.96 4.82 23.45
CA SER A 145 5.91 4.72 24.89
C SER A 145 5.30 6.01 25.47
N PRO A 146 4.65 5.94 26.64
CA PRO A 146 4.50 7.11 27.49
C PRO A 146 5.90 7.66 27.84
N ALA A 147 6.03 8.98 27.96
CA ALA A 147 7.24 9.79 27.84
C ALA A 147 8.40 9.57 28.86
N SER A 148 8.65 8.36 29.36
CA SER A 148 9.63 8.13 30.42
C SER A 148 10.60 6.95 30.25
N THR A 149 10.61 6.23 29.13
CA THR A 149 11.62 5.18 28.89
C THR A 149 12.43 5.46 27.64
N ALA A 150 13.72 5.76 27.86
CA ALA A 150 14.74 5.78 26.83
C ALA A 150 14.72 4.43 26.11
N PHE A 151 14.28 4.41 24.84
CA PHE A 151 14.24 3.19 24.05
C PHE A 151 15.18 3.28 22.85
N ASP A 152 15.83 2.15 22.63
CA ASP A 152 17.09 1.97 21.93
C ASP A 152 17.03 2.36 20.45
N ARG A 153 18.11 2.99 19.98
CA ARG A 153 18.24 3.62 18.66
C ARG A 153 18.44 2.60 17.52
N LYS A 154 18.00 1.34 17.70
CA LYS A 154 18.33 0.20 16.84
C LYS A 154 17.09 -0.61 16.46
N SER A 155 16.33 -0.13 15.48
CA SER A 155 15.53 -1.01 14.59
C SER A 155 15.08 -0.25 13.35
N CYS A 156 16.04 0.18 12.53
CA CYS A 156 15.84 0.01 11.09
C CYS A 156 16.14 -1.47 10.81
N PRO A 157 15.20 -2.30 10.36
CA PRO A 157 15.60 -3.59 9.81
C PRO A 157 16.38 -3.32 8.54
N SER A 158 17.50 -4.02 8.38
CA SER A 158 18.18 -4.16 7.10
C SER A 158 17.16 -4.56 6.04
N ALA A 159 17.22 -3.94 4.87
CA ALA A 159 16.59 -4.48 3.68
C ALA A 159 17.12 -5.91 3.50
N ASN A 160 16.29 -6.92 3.75
CA ASN A 160 16.64 -8.28 3.41
C ASN A 160 16.24 -8.47 1.96
N THR A 161 17.23 -8.38 1.08
CA THR A 161 17.18 -8.99 -0.25
C THR A 161 17.17 -10.50 -0.03
N LEU A 162 16.09 -11.18 -0.46
CA LEU A 162 16.10 -12.65 -0.56
C LEU A 162 16.86 -13.07 -1.82
#